data_AF-A0A1X0QTG8-F1
#
_entry.id   AF-A0A1X0QTG8-F1
#
_cell.length_a   1.000
_cell.length_b   1.000
_cell.length_c   1.000
_cell.angle_alpha   90.00
_cell.angle_beta   90.00
_cell.angle_gamma   90.00
#
_symmetry.space_group_name_H-M   'P 1'
#
loop_
_entity.id
_entity.type
_entity.pdbx_description
1 polymer ?
#
loop_
_entity_poly.entity_id
_entity_poly.type
_entity_poly.pdbx_seq_one_letter_code
_entity_poly.pdbx_strand_id
1 'polypeptide(L)'
;MTPRMVYKWYTVVYNTSFVIGLIGYIIILGVFFGFAALFSAGPGVMQTGLLMLSYGLYFGVLGRDFVEICTDRMAATIGYYSKEGLPNKYLGEGICAVCGYGTSVAPGMVEKPMFEDDPVHQLTCKHVFHEKCIRGWVLIGKKDICPYCKEKVNLNEFKRNPWDTQQQLYLNLLDGVRYLIVWQPVSF
;
A
#
# COMPACT_ATOMS: atom_id res chain seq x y z
N MET A 1 -10.98 -9.29 11.48
CA MET A 1 -10.90 -8.32 10.36
C MET A 1 -10.00 -8.90 9.30
N THR A 2 -10.51 -9.21 8.12
CA THR A 2 -9.70 -9.81 7.05
C THR A 2 -8.74 -8.75 6.48
N PRO A 3 -7.41 -8.96 6.50
CA PRO A 3 -6.41 -8.00 5.99
C PRO A 3 -6.68 -7.54 4.55
N ARG A 4 -7.34 -8.40 3.77
CA ARG A 4 -7.75 -8.15 2.39
C ARG A 4 -8.71 -6.98 2.23
N MET A 5 -9.62 -6.79 3.17
CA MET A 5 -10.58 -5.68 3.09
C MET A 5 -9.88 -4.33 3.30
N VAL A 6 -8.92 -4.29 4.21
CA VAL A 6 -8.09 -3.10 4.47
C VAL A 6 -7.27 -2.76 3.23
N TYR A 7 -6.62 -3.76 2.64
CA TYR A 7 -5.85 -3.57 1.40
C TYR A 7 -6.72 -3.11 0.22
N LYS A 8 -7.91 -3.71 0.04
CA LYS A 8 -8.84 -3.30 -1.02
C LYS A 8 -9.33 -1.86 -0.83
N TRP A 9 -9.68 -1.49 0.41
CA TRP A 9 -10.09 -0.12 0.72
C TRP A 9 -8.97 0.88 0.45
N TYR A 10 -7.73 0.55 0.82
CA TYR A 10 -6.58 1.39 0.51
C TYR A 10 -6.38 1.60 -0.99
N THR A 11 -6.49 0.53 -1.79
CA THR A 11 -6.39 0.66 -3.25
C THR A 11 -7.42 1.63 -3.81
N VAL A 12 -8.64 1.66 -3.24
CA VAL A 12 -9.69 2.61 -3.64
C VAL A 12 -9.30 4.05 -3.29
N VAL A 13 -8.83 4.29 -2.06
CA VAL A 13 -8.39 5.62 -1.63
C VAL A 13 -7.23 6.12 -2.49
N TYR A 14 -6.22 5.27 -2.68
CA TYR A 14 -5.07 5.54 -3.53
C TYR A 14 -5.48 5.91 -4.97
N ASN A 15 -6.35 5.10 -5.59
CA ASN A 15 -6.80 5.36 -6.96
C ASN A 15 -7.60 6.66 -7.05
N THR A 16 -8.41 6.97 -6.04
CA THR A 16 -9.19 8.20 -5.98
C THR A 16 -8.28 9.42 -5.87
N SER A 17 -7.29 9.41 -4.97
CA SER A 17 -6.30 10.47 -4.83
C SER A 17 -5.48 10.66 -6.10
N PHE A 18 -5.09 9.56 -6.76
CA PHE A 18 -4.39 9.59 -8.04
C PHE A 18 -5.22 10.25 -9.15
N VAL A 19 -6.49 9.85 -9.30
CA VAL A 19 -7.40 10.43 -10.31
C VAL A 19 -7.62 11.92 -10.06
N ILE A 20 -7.86 12.33 -8.80
CA ILE A 20 -8.03 13.76 -8.46
C ILE A 20 -6.77 14.56 -8.78
N GLY A 21 -5.59 14.05 -8.42
CA GLY A 21 -4.31 14.70 -8.74
C GLY A 21 -4.07 14.79 -10.25
N LEU A 22 -4.39 13.73 -10.99
CA LEU A 22 -4.27 13.70 -12.45
C LEU A 22 -5.21 14.70 -13.14
N ILE A 23 -6.46 14.82 -12.67
CA ILE A 23 -7.41 15.81 -13.17
C ILE A 23 -6.87 17.23 -12.92
N GLY A 24 -6.38 17.51 -11.71
CA GLY A 24 -5.75 18.80 -11.39
C GLY A 24 -4.57 19.13 -12.30
N TYR A 25 -3.71 18.15 -12.57
CA TYR A 25 -2.57 18.30 -13.49
C TYR A 25 -3.01 18.59 -14.93
N ILE A 26 -4.01 17.88 -15.45
CA ILE A 26 -4.56 18.11 -16.80
C ILE A 26 -5.15 19.52 -16.92
N ILE A 27 -5.85 20.00 -15.88
CA ILE A 27 -6.40 21.37 -15.86
C ILE A 27 -5.28 22.40 -15.95
N ILE A 28 -4.19 22.23 -15.19
CA ILE A 28 -3.02 23.14 -15.24
C ILE A 28 -2.37 23.12 -16.61
N LEU A 29 -2.16 21.94 -17.21
CA LEU A 29 -1.62 21.83 -18.56
C LEU A 29 -2.51 22.51 -19.60
N GLY A 30 -3.83 22.32 -19.51
CA GLY A 30 -4.80 22.99 -20.39
C GLY A 30 -4.74 24.52 -20.29
N VAL A 31 -4.52 25.07 -19.10
CA VAL A 31 -4.28 26.51 -18.92
C VAL A 31 -2.98 26.93 -19.61
N PHE A 32 -1.90 26.18 -19.44
CA PHE A 32 -0.59 26.50 -20.01
C PHE A 32 -0.55 26.46 -21.55
N PHE A 33 -1.28 25.53 -22.17
CA PHE A 33 -1.43 25.46 -23.63
C PHE A 33 -2.39 26.50 -24.22
N GLY A 34 -2.94 27.40 -23.39
CA GLY A 34 -3.79 28.51 -23.86
C GLY A 34 -5.26 28.17 -24.05
N PHE A 35 -5.70 26.94 -23.75
CA PHE A 35 -7.14 26.58 -23.78
C PHE A 35 -7.96 27.40 -22.76
N ALA A 36 -7.36 27.84 -21.66
CA ALA A 36 -8.03 28.68 -20.67
C ALA A 36 -8.25 30.13 -21.14
N ALA A 37 -7.51 30.60 -22.15
CA ALA A 37 -7.78 31.88 -22.80
C ALA A 37 -9.08 31.84 -23.65
N LEU A 38 -9.52 30.63 -24.07
CA LEU A 38 -10.74 30.42 -24.86
C LEU A 38 -12.03 30.58 -24.02
N PHE A 39 -11.97 30.33 -22.71
CA PHE A 39 -13.14 30.28 -21.81
C PHE A 39 -13.26 31.49 -20.86
N SER A 40 -12.44 32.54 -21.03
CA SER A 40 -12.48 33.80 -20.24
C SER A 40 -12.42 33.64 -18.70
N ALA A 41 -12.02 32.48 -18.19
CA ALA A 41 -12.01 32.13 -16.76
C ALA A 41 -10.59 31.79 -16.24
N GLY A 42 -9.56 32.39 -16.83
CA GLY A 42 -8.15 32.01 -16.63
C GLY A 42 -7.68 31.87 -15.16
N PRO A 43 -7.87 32.88 -14.29
CA PRO A 43 -7.32 32.84 -12.94
C PRO A 43 -8.00 31.80 -12.03
N GLY A 44 -9.33 31.69 -12.13
CA GLY A 44 -10.12 30.79 -11.29
C GLY A 44 -9.85 29.32 -11.60
N VAL A 45 -9.77 28.96 -12.88
CA VAL A 45 -9.51 27.58 -13.32
C VAL A 45 -8.10 27.11 -12.93
N MET A 46 -7.10 28.01 -12.99
CA MET A 46 -5.75 27.71 -12.52
C MET A 46 -5.72 27.44 -11.01
N GLN A 47 -6.41 28.26 -10.20
CA GLN A 47 -6.48 28.07 -8.75
C GLN A 47 -7.19 26.76 -8.41
N THR A 48 -8.29 26.43 -9.08
CA THR A 48 -8.99 25.14 -8.90
C THR A 48 -8.09 23.96 -9.27
N GLY A 49 -7.35 24.06 -10.40
CA GLY A 49 -6.40 23.02 -10.81
C GLY A 49 -5.28 22.81 -9.79
N LEU A 50 -4.71 23.90 -9.26
CA LEU A 50 -3.69 23.85 -8.22
C LEU A 50 -4.21 23.25 -6.91
N LEU A 51 -5.43 23.62 -6.49
CA LEU A 51 -6.06 23.06 -5.30
C LEU A 51 -6.34 21.56 -5.47
N MET A 52 -6.91 21.13 -6.60
CA MET A 52 -7.14 19.70 -6.85
C MET A 52 -5.83 18.91 -6.87
N LEU A 53 -4.78 19.46 -7.48
CA LEU A 53 -3.45 18.82 -7.48
C LEU A 53 -2.86 18.74 -6.07
N SER A 54 -2.91 19.82 -5.30
CA SER A 54 -2.36 19.85 -3.93
C SER A 54 -3.11 18.92 -2.98
N TYR A 55 -4.45 18.90 -3.03
CA TYR A 55 -5.25 17.96 -2.25
C TYR A 55 -5.04 16.51 -2.68
N GLY A 56 -4.97 16.23 -3.99
CA GLY A 56 -4.70 14.89 -4.51
C GLY A 56 -3.37 14.32 -4.01
N LEU A 57 -2.30 15.13 -4.07
CA LEU A 57 -0.99 14.76 -3.53
C LEU A 57 -1.00 14.63 -2.01
N TYR A 58 -1.63 15.55 -1.28
CA TYR A 58 -1.72 15.53 0.18
C TYR A 58 -2.40 14.27 0.71
N PHE A 59 -3.59 13.95 0.20
CA PHE A 59 -4.30 12.73 0.60
C PHE A 59 -3.58 11.46 0.11
N GLY A 60 -2.85 11.54 -1.00
CA GLY A 60 -1.98 10.46 -1.46
C GLY A 60 -0.86 10.13 -0.47
N VAL A 61 -0.12 11.16 0.00
CA VAL A 61 0.94 11.01 1.01
C VAL A 61 0.37 10.54 2.35
N LEU A 62 -0.72 11.16 2.83
CA LEU A 62 -1.36 10.74 4.08
C LEU A 62 -1.85 9.29 4.02
N GLY A 63 -2.48 8.89 2.91
CA GLY A 63 -2.94 7.52 2.71
C GLY A 63 -1.78 6.53 2.79
N ARG A 64 -0.61 6.91 2.25
CA ARG A 64 0.60 6.08 2.30
C ARG A 64 1.08 5.84 3.74
N ASP A 65 1.18 6.89 4.53
CA ASP A 65 1.62 6.82 5.93
C ASP A 65 0.64 6.01 6.79
N PHE A 66 -0.65 6.26 6.59
CA PHE A 66 -1.70 5.55 7.33
C PHE A 66 -1.63 4.05 7.10
N VAL A 67 -1.39 3.61 5.87
CA VAL A 67 -1.37 2.18 5.54
C VAL A 67 -0.14 1.45 6.03
N GLU A 68 1.01 2.12 6.09
CA GLU A 68 2.17 1.54 6.75
C GLU A 68 1.86 1.24 8.23
N ILE A 69 1.27 2.22 8.93
CA ILE A 69 0.88 2.09 10.34
C ILE A 69 -0.21 1.02 10.52
N CYS A 70 -1.25 1.03 9.68
CA CYS A 70 -2.32 0.03 9.74
C CYS A 70 -1.79 -1.39 9.50
N THR A 71 -0.84 -1.56 8.58
CA THR A 71 -0.24 -2.86 8.29
C THR A 71 0.52 -3.38 9.52
N ASP A 72 1.29 -2.53 10.19
CA ASP A 72 1.99 -2.88 11.43
C ASP A 72 1.01 -3.23 12.55
N ARG A 73 -0.03 -2.42 12.76
CA ARG A 73 -1.05 -2.66 13.80
C ARG A 73 -1.83 -3.94 13.56
N MET A 74 -2.24 -4.17 12.33
CA MET A 74 -2.99 -5.37 11.94
C MET A 74 -2.20 -6.65 12.18
N ALA A 75 -0.92 -6.68 11.78
CA ALA A 75 -0.06 -7.82 12.04
C ALA A 75 0.24 -8.00 13.54
N ALA A 76 0.40 -6.89 14.28
CA ALA A 76 0.60 -6.92 15.74
C ALA A 76 -0.63 -7.43 16.50
N THR A 77 -1.86 -7.08 16.06
CA THR A 77 -3.11 -7.53 16.71
C THR A 77 -3.28 -9.05 16.64
N ILE A 78 -2.76 -9.71 15.60
CA ILE A 78 -2.84 -11.17 15.49
C ILE A 78 -1.91 -11.84 16.52
N GLY A 79 -0.78 -11.18 16.85
CA GLY A 79 0.16 -11.56 17.90
C GLY A 79 1.41 -12.31 17.42
N TYR A 80 1.52 -12.62 16.12
CA TYR A 80 2.70 -13.28 15.54
C TYR A 80 3.79 -12.29 15.08
N TYR A 81 3.45 -11.01 14.90
CA TYR A 81 4.40 -9.95 14.55
C TYR A 81 4.57 -8.96 15.71
N SER A 82 5.81 -8.53 15.96
CA SER A 82 6.14 -7.44 16.89
C SER A 82 7.24 -6.57 16.31
N LYS A 83 7.03 -5.25 16.34
CA LYS A 83 7.99 -4.27 15.81
C LYS A 83 9.28 -4.26 16.64
N GLU A 84 9.15 -4.20 17.96
CA GLU A 84 10.23 -3.88 18.91
C GLU A 84 10.42 -4.94 20.02
N GLY A 85 9.96 -6.18 19.82
CA GLY A 85 10.15 -7.25 20.80
C GLY A 85 9.97 -8.65 20.23
N LEU A 86 9.91 -9.63 21.15
CA LEU A 86 9.52 -11.01 20.85
C LEU A 86 8.02 -11.07 20.51
N PRO A 87 7.61 -11.92 19.55
CA PRO A 87 6.19 -12.12 19.26
C PRO A 87 5.48 -12.74 20.46
N ASN A 88 4.22 -12.35 20.70
CA ASN A 88 3.41 -12.86 21.81
C ASN A 88 2.94 -14.31 21.58
N LYS A 89 2.97 -14.79 20.34
CA LYS A 89 2.56 -16.15 19.96
C LYS A 89 3.64 -16.84 19.14
N TYR A 90 3.83 -18.13 19.42
CA TYR A 90 4.65 -18.98 18.56
C TYR A 90 3.86 -19.31 17.29
N LEU A 91 4.53 -19.27 16.13
CA LEU A 91 3.91 -19.63 14.86
C LEU A 91 3.91 -21.15 14.70
N GLY A 92 2.72 -21.75 14.61
CA GLY A 92 2.58 -23.16 14.24
C GLY A 92 2.80 -23.39 12.74
N GLU A 93 3.12 -24.63 12.36
CA GLU A 93 3.28 -25.01 10.95
C GLU A 93 1.97 -24.81 10.18
N GLY A 94 2.06 -24.29 8.95
CA GLY A 94 0.89 -24.12 8.08
C GLY A 94 -0.09 -23.02 8.52
N ILE A 95 0.34 -22.01 9.29
CA ILE A 95 -0.48 -20.85 9.65
C ILE A 95 0.14 -19.58 9.05
N CYS A 96 -0.69 -18.75 8.42
CA CYS A 96 -0.23 -17.46 7.87
C CYS A 96 -0.15 -16.40 8.98
N ALA A 97 1.04 -15.89 9.29
CA ALA A 97 1.23 -14.90 10.38
C ALA A 97 0.52 -13.55 10.14
N VAL A 98 0.14 -13.23 8.90
CA VAL A 98 -0.50 -11.96 8.51
C VAL A 98 -2.02 -11.98 8.63
N CYS A 99 -2.66 -13.15 8.53
CA CYS A 99 -4.12 -13.28 8.67
C CYS A 99 -4.55 -14.19 9.82
N GLY A 100 -3.64 -15.01 10.37
CA GLY A 100 -3.90 -15.94 11.45
C GLY A 100 -4.67 -17.20 11.05
N TYR A 101 -4.97 -17.39 9.76
CA TYR A 101 -5.68 -18.56 9.24
C TYR A 101 -4.70 -19.62 8.72
N GLY A 102 -5.12 -20.89 8.78
CA GLY A 102 -4.39 -22.01 8.22
C GLY A 102 -4.21 -21.86 6.71
N THR A 103 -3.02 -22.21 6.22
CA THR A 103 -2.74 -22.40 4.80
C THR A 103 -3.16 -23.82 4.41
N SER A 104 -3.42 -24.05 3.11
CA SER A 104 -3.90 -25.33 2.54
C SER A 104 -2.96 -26.54 2.72
N VAL A 105 -1.93 -26.42 3.55
CA VAL A 105 -0.87 -27.41 3.79
C VAL A 105 -0.94 -27.99 5.22
N ALA A 106 -1.79 -27.48 6.11
CA ALA A 106 -1.89 -28.02 7.47
C ALA A 106 -2.57 -29.41 7.47
N PRO A 107 -1.87 -30.50 7.86
CA PRO A 107 -2.50 -31.81 7.96
C PRO A 107 -3.41 -31.83 9.20
N GLY A 108 -4.72 -32.07 8.99
CA GLY A 108 -5.66 -32.38 10.08
C GLY A 108 -6.70 -31.31 10.45
N MET A 109 -6.89 -30.24 9.67
CA MET A 109 -8.00 -29.30 9.91
C MET A 109 -9.28 -29.77 9.19
N VAL A 110 -10.31 -30.11 9.96
CA VAL A 110 -11.65 -30.55 9.51
C VAL A 110 -12.50 -29.38 8.98
N GLU A 111 -12.09 -28.15 9.25
CA GLU A 111 -12.77 -26.95 8.77
C GLU A 111 -12.22 -26.54 7.42
N LYS A 112 -13.11 -26.51 6.42
CA LYS A 112 -12.84 -25.99 5.08
C LYS A 112 -12.20 -24.61 5.23
N PRO A 113 -10.96 -24.36 4.77
CA PRO A 113 -10.38 -23.04 4.88
C PRO A 113 -11.34 -22.08 4.17
N MET A 114 -11.66 -20.96 4.81
CA MET A 114 -12.49 -19.88 4.24
C MET A 114 -11.98 -19.38 2.87
N PHE A 115 -10.75 -19.78 2.50
CA PHE A 115 -10.00 -19.40 1.32
C PHE A 115 -9.35 -20.64 0.67
N GLU A 116 -10.17 -21.58 0.21
CA GLU A 116 -9.73 -22.83 -0.45
C GLU A 116 -8.99 -22.57 -1.78
N ASP A 117 -9.22 -21.41 -2.42
CA ASP A 117 -8.67 -21.04 -3.74
C ASP A 117 -7.44 -20.13 -3.71
N ASP A 118 -6.90 -19.77 -2.54
CA ASP A 118 -5.77 -18.85 -2.50
C ASP A 118 -4.42 -19.55 -2.62
N PRO A 119 -3.61 -19.24 -3.65
CA PRO A 119 -2.27 -19.78 -3.77
C PRO A 119 -1.43 -19.40 -2.55
N VAL A 120 -0.66 -20.37 -2.09
CA VAL A 120 0.32 -20.19 -1.02
C VAL A 120 1.68 -19.88 -1.63
N HIS A 121 2.41 -18.97 -0.99
CA HIS A 121 3.78 -18.60 -1.36
C HIS A 121 4.71 -18.92 -0.20
N GLN A 122 5.78 -19.66 -0.49
CA GLN A 122 6.84 -19.95 0.48
C GLN A 122 7.99 -18.97 0.26
N LEU A 123 8.39 -18.28 1.33
CA LEU A 123 9.55 -17.40 1.32
C LEU A 123 10.87 -18.20 1.45
N THR A 124 12.00 -17.57 1.12
CA THR A 124 13.35 -18.13 1.31
C THR A 124 13.61 -18.59 2.76
N CYS A 125 13.00 -17.88 3.73
CA CYS A 125 13.04 -18.19 5.15
C CYS A 125 12.16 -19.39 5.56
N LYS A 126 11.64 -20.15 4.59
CA LYS A 126 10.76 -21.32 4.71
C LYS A 126 9.35 -21.08 5.28
N HIS A 127 9.04 -19.86 5.72
CA HIS A 127 7.69 -19.50 6.17
C HIS A 127 6.71 -19.42 4.99
N VAL A 128 5.52 -19.99 5.18
CA VAL A 128 4.46 -20.09 4.16
C VAL A 128 3.35 -19.08 4.46
N PHE A 129 2.94 -18.32 3.45
CA PHE A 129 1.87 -17.32 3.57
C PHE A 129 0.89 -17.43 2.41
N HIS A 130 -0.32 -16.90 2.56
CA HIS A 130 -1.20 -16.67 1.40
C HIS A 130 -0.58 -15.60 0.49
N GLU A 131 -0.57 -15.84 -0.83
CA GLU A 131 0.02 -14.93 -1.82
C GLU A 131 -0.53 -13.50 -1.68
N LYS A 132 -1.85 -13.35 -1.51
CA LYS A 132 -2.49 -12.04 -1.32
C LYS A 132 -2.07 -11.34 -0.03
N CYS A 133 -1.83 -12.09 1.05
CA CYS A 133 -1.43 -11.53 2.35
C CYS A 133 0.01 -11.03 2.30
N ILE A 134 0.94 -11.85 1.80
CA ILE A 134 2.35 -11.45 1.68
C ILE A 134 2.53 -10.36 0.63
N ARG A 135 1.79 -10.40 -0.49
CA ARG A 135 1.79 -9.33 -1.49
C ARG A 135 1.29 -8.01 -0.90
N GLY A 136 0.24 -8.04 -0.09
CA GLY A 136 -0.25 -6.85 0.62
C GLY A 136 0.76 -6.31 1.63
N TRP A 137 1.41 -7.19 2.39
CA TRP A 137 2.49 -6.81 3.30
C TRP A 137 3.65 -6.09 2.58
N VAL A 138 4.11 -6.68 1.48
CA VAL A 138 5.26 -6.18 0.73
C VAL A 138 4.95 -4.93 -0.08
N LEU A 139 3.92 -4.97 -0.94
CA LEU A 139 3.62 -3.89 -1.87
C LEU A 139 2.90 -2.73 -1.17
N ILE A 140 1.85 -3.04 -0.43
CA ILE A 140 0.98 -2.03 0.18
C ILE A 140 1.57 -1.54 1.50
N GLY A 141 2.10 -2.43 2.33
CA GLY A 141 2.74 -2.07 3.61
C GLY A 141 4.17 -1.49 3.49
N LYS A 142 4.80 -1.54 2.31
CA LYS A 142 6.22 -1.17 2.09
C LYS A 142 7.22 -1.98 2.94
N LYS A 143 6.86 -3.19 3.34
CA LYS A 143 7.72 -4.00 4.21
C LYS A 143 8.46 -5.04 3.37
N ASP A 144 9.78 -4.95 3.31
CA ASP A 144 10.65 -5.91 2.62
C ASP A 144 11.16 -7.02 3.54
N ILE A 145 10.50 -7.25 4.67
CA ILE A 145 10.88 -8.22 5.69
C ILE A 145 9.79 -9.26 5.93
N CYS A 146 10.19 -10.47 6.31
CA CYS A 146 9.28 -11.51 6.75
C CYS A 146 8.53 -11.05 8.03
N PRO A 147 7.20 -11.16 8.08
CA PRO A 147 6.40 -10.78 9.25
C PRO A 147 6.73 -11.55 10.54
N TYR A 148 7.48 -12.65 10.46
CA TYR A 148 7.82 -13.46 11.64
C TYR A 148 9.31 -13.39 11.96
N CYS A 149 10.17 -13.93 11.07
CA CYS A 149 11.61 -13.98 11.32
C CYS A 149 12.37 -12.69 10.98
N LYS A 150 11.71 -11.68 10.39
CA LYS A 150 12.32 -10.41 9.95
C LYS A 150 13.44 -10.55 8.91
N GLU A 151 13.59 -11.73 8.30
CA GLU A 151 14.50 -11.94 7.18
C GLU A 151 14.02 -11.19 5.94
N LYS A 152 14.95 -10.64 5.15
CA LYS A 152 14.63 -9.87 3.96
C LYS A 152 13.98 -10.75 2.89
N VAL A 153 12.92 -10.24 2.28
CA VAL A 153 12.14 -10.91 1.24
C VAL A 153 12.61 -10.48 -0.14
N ASN A 154 12.72 -11.42 -1.08
CA ASN A 154 13.03 -11.14 -2.47
C ASN A 154 11.84 -10.47 -3.17
N LEU A 155 11.90 -9.15 -3.34
CA LEU A 155 10.84 -8.34 -3.95
C LEU A 155 10.56 -8.68 -5.42
N ASN A 156 11.53 -9.27 -6.12
CA ASN A 156 11.42 -9.58 -7.55
C ASN A 156 10.40 -10.68 -7.85
N GLU A 157 10.15 -11.59 -6.90
CA GLU A 157 9.16 -12.66 -7.05
C GLU A 157 7.73 -12.14 -7.14
N PHE A 158 7.48 -10.95 -6.56
CA PHE A 158 6.16 -10.32 -6.49
C PHE A 158 5.88 -9.33 -7.63
N LYS A 159 6.87 -9.01 -8.48
CA LYS A 159 6.76 -8.07 -9.61
C LYS A 159 6.34 -8.77 -10.91
N ARG A 160 5.28 -9.58 -10.88
CA ARG A 160 4.84 -10.34 -12.07
C ARG A 160 4.21 -9.44 -13.15
N ASN A 161 3.53 -8.36 -12.75
CA ASN A 161 2.85 -7.47 -13.69
C ASN A 161 3.57 -6.12 -13.85
N PRO A 162 3.69 -5.59 -15.09
CA PRO A 162 4.27 -4.27 -15.32
C PRO A 162 3.47 -3.14 -14.63
N TRP A 163 2.17 -3.35 -14.43
CA TRP A 163 1.29 -2.45 -13.67
C TRP A 163 1.71 -2.29 -12.20
N ASP A 164 2.32 -3.32 -11.58
CA ASP A 164 2.86 -3.21 -10.22
C ASP A 164 4.04 -2.22 -10.18
N THR A 165 4.78 -2.08 -11.30
CA THR A 165 5.93 -1.18 -11.41
C THR A 165 5.46 0.27 -11.56
N GLN A 166 4.37 0.50 -12.30
CA GLN A 166 3.74 1.82 -12.40
C GLN A 166 3.23 2.31 -11.04
N GLN A 167 2.54 1.43 -10.31
CA GLN A 167 2.08 1.72 -8.95
C GLN A 167 3.25 2.03 -8.00
N GLN A 168 4.34 1.26 -8.08
CA GLN A 168 5.57 1.51 -7.31
C GLN A 168 6.21 2.85 -7.64
N LEU A 169 6.25 3.25 -8.91
CA LEU A 169 6.84 4.53 -9.32
C LEU A 169 6.07 5.71 -8.74
N TYR A 170 4.73 5.67 -8.77
CA TYR A 170 3.93 6.70 -8.14
C TYR A 170 4.05 6.70 -6.61
N LEU A 171 4.14 5.53 -5.97
CA LEU A 171 4.40 5.46 -4.53
C LEU A 171 5.75 6.08 -4.17
N ASN A 172 6.79 5.83 -4.97
CA ASN A 172 8.11 6.46 -4.80
C ASN A 172 8.05 7.98 -5.06
N LEU A 173 7.26 8.43 -6.03
CA LEU A 173 7.00 9.86 -6.25
C LEU A 173 6.37 10.49 -5.00
N LEU A 174 5.34 9.88 -4.42
CA LEU A 174 4.71 10.36 -3.19
C LEU A 174 5.69 10.40 -2.01
N ASP A 175 6.55 9.39 -1.86
CA ASP A 175 7.63 9.41 -0.87
C ASP A 175 8.61 10.57 -1.13
N GLY A 176 8.95 10.83 -2.39
CA GLY A 176 9.75 11.99 -2.79
C GLY A 176 9.07 13.31 -2.43
N VAL A 177 7.76 13.44 -2.70
CA VAL A 177 6.96 14.62 -2.33
C VAL A 177 6.93 14.79 -0.81
N ARG A 178 6.79 13.71 -0.04
CA ARG A 178 6.88 13.76 1.43
C ARG A 178 8.23 14.31 1.87
N TYR A 179 9.34 13.82 1.31
CA TYR A 179 10.66 14.33 1.64
C TYR A 179 10.80 15.81 1.28
N LEU A 180 10.30 16.24 0.12
CA LEU A 180 10.30 17.64 -0.28
C LEU A 180 9.48 18.53 0.68
N ILE A 181 8.30 18.09 1.13
CA ILE A 181 7.49 18.81 2.11
C ILE A 181 8.23 18.93 3.44
N VAL A 182 8.86 17.85 3.92
CA VAL A 182 9.65 17.86 5.16
C VAL A 182 10.90 18.74 5.03
N TRP A 183 11.48 18.83 3.83
CA TRP A 183 12.65 19.67 3.52
C TRP A 183 12.31 21.11 3.14
N GLN A 184 11.04 21.51 3.08
CA GLN A 184 10.67 22.92 3.00
C GLN A 184 10.57 23.48 4.42
N PRO A 185 11.52 24.32 4.88
CA PRO A 185 11.42 25.02 6.17
C PRO A 185 10.43 26.18 6.07
N VAL A 186 9.25 25.96 5.47
CA VAL A 186 8.18 26.94 5.33
C VAL A 186 6.95 26.43 6.08
N SER A 187 7.14 26.10 7.35
CA SER A 187 6.18 26.52 8.35
C SER A 187 6.53 27.97 8.69
N PHE A 188 5.54 28.84 8.59
CA PHE A 188 5.56 30.19 9.16
C PHE A 188 6.13 30.22 10.58
#